data_AF-A0A397RU24-F1
#
_entry.id   AF-A0A397RU24-F1
#
_cell.length_a   1.000
_cell.length_b   1.000
_cell.length_c   1.000
_cell.angle_alpha   90.00
_cell.angle_beta   90.00
_cell.angle_gamma   90.00
#
_symmetry.space_group_name_H-M   'P 1'
#
loop_
_entity.id
_entity.type
_entity.pdbx_description
1 polymer ?
#
loop_
_entity_poly.entity_id
_entity_poly.type
_entity_poly.pdbx_seq_one_letter_code
_entity_poly.pdbx_strand_id
1 'polypeptide(L)' 'MAMLAKNSNLNIDYFPTNFVVSNGLLYYVDYECNSYMEEWNFENWGIKYWSKTKEFIDYLNNHKE' A
#
# COMPACT_ATOMS: atom_id res chain seq x y z
N MET A 1 0.44 -7.54 -10.68
CA MET A 1 -0.69 -6.72 -10.19
C MET A 1 -0.38 -5.23 -10.36
N ALA A 2 0.63 -4.68 -9.67
CA ALA A 2 1.03 -3.26 -9.79
C ALA A 2 1.16 -2.70 -11.21
N MET A 3 1.91 -3.39 -12.08
CA MET A 3 2.08 -2.96 -13.47
C MET A 3 0.77 -2.99 -14.27
N LEU A 4 -0.13 -3.94 -13.99
CA LEU A 4 -1.43 -4.02 -14.66
C LEU A 4 -2.31 -2.84 -14.24
N ALA A 5 -2.39 -2.55 -12.93
CA ALA A 5 -3.13 -1.40 -12.42
C ALA A 5 -2.61 -0.08 -13.00
N LYS A 6 -1.28 0.13 -12.98
CA LYS A 6 -0.64 1.31 -13.57
C LYS A 6 -0.98 1.47 -15.06
N ASN A 7 -0.88 0.40 -15.84
CA ASN A 7 -1.21 0.43 -17.27
C ASN A 7 -2.69 0.71 -17.55
N SER A 8 -3.57 0.43 -16.57
CA SER A 8 -4.98 0.78 -16.60
C SER A 8 -5.29 2.15 -15.97
N ASN A 9 -4.27 2.94 -15.63
CA ASN A 9 -4.38 4.22 -14.92
C ASN A 9 -5.08 4.12 -13.55
N LEU A 10 -4.88 3.00 -12.85
CA LEU A 10 -5.44 2.74 -11.51
C LEU A 10 -4.35 2.79 -10.45
N ASN A 11 -4.66 3.42 -9.32
CA ASN A 11 -3.83 3.41 -8.13
C ASN A 11 -4.12 2.19 -7.26
N ILE A 12 -3.09 1.72 -6.56
CA ILE A 12 -3.22 0.72 -5.49
C ILE A 12 -2.89 1.46 -4.20
N ASP A 13 -3.78 1.41 -3.22
CA ASP A 13 -3.43 1.89 -1.89
C ASP A 13 -2.50 0.86 -1.22
N TYR A 14 -1.23 1.23 -1.11
CA TYR A 14 -0.20 0.40 -0.52
C TYR A 14 -0.21 0.43 1.01
N PHE A 15 -1.27 0.86 1.69
CA PHE A 15 -1.31 0.75 3.15
C PHE A 15 -1.42 -0.73 3.60
N PRO A 16 -0.65 -1.20 4.60
CA PRO A 16 -0.54 -2.63 4.90
C PRO A 16 -1.86 -3.36 5.18
N THR A 17 -2.84 -2.69 5.79
CA THR A 17 -4.15 -3.30 6.14
C THR A 17 -5.02 -3.57 4.93
N ASN A 18 -4.71 -2.99 3.78
CA ASN A 18 -5.43 -3.19 2.52
C ASN A 18 -5.01 -4.50 1.82
N PHE A 19 -4.13 -5.27 2.46
CA PHE A 19 -3.63 -6.54 1.95
C PHE A 19 -3.82 -7.69 2.92
N VAL A 20 -4.02 -8.88 2.37
CA VAL A 20 -4.11 -10.14 3.11
C VAL A 20 -3.07 -11.13 2.58
N VAL A 21 -2.34 -11.79 3.47
CA VAL A 21 -1.44 -12.89 3.12
C VAL A 21 -2.20 -14.21 3.19
N SER A 22 -2.21 -14.98 2.11
CA SER A 22 -2.77 -16.33 2.07
C SER A 22 -1.96 -17.23 1.15
N ASN A 23 -1.55 -18.40 1.66
CA ASN A 23 -0.74 -19.38 0.93
C ASN A 23 0.54 -18.80 0.29
N GLY A 24 1.22 -17.90 1.01
CA GLY A 24 2.45 -17.23 0.54
C GLY A 24 2.22 -16.17 -0.54
N LEU A 25 0.96 -15.85 -0.87
CA LEU A 25 0.59 -14.78 -1.78
C LEU A 25 0.01 -13.60 -1.02
N LEU A 26 0.25 -12.39 -1.54
CA LEU A 26 -0.30 -11.15 -1.01
C LEU A 26 -1.45 -10.67 -1.90
N TYR A 27 -2.64 -10.50 -1.34
CA TYR A 27 -3.86 -10.09 -2.03
C TYR A 27 -4.24 -8.67 -1.63
N TYR A 28 -4.57 -7.82 -2.60
CA TYR A 28 -5.15 -6.49 -2.36
C TYR A 28 -6.68 -6.62 -2.30
N VAL A 29 -7.30 -6.03 -1.27
CA VAL A 29 -8.74 -6.23 -0.97
C VAL A 29 -9.55 -4.96 -0.81
N ASP A 30 -8.95 -3.79 -1.04
CA ASP A 30 -9.61 -2.48 -0.86
C ASP A 30 -10.37 -2.01 -2.12
N TYR A 31 -10.08 -2.60 -3.29
CA TYR A 31 -10.83 -2.45 -4.57
C TYR A 31 -11.19 -1.02 -5.02
N GLU A 32 -10.55 0.02 -4.48
CA GLU A 32 -10.75 1.39 -4.93
C GLU A 32 -10.25 1.61 -6.37
N CYS A 33 -10.92 2.51 -7.10
CA CYS A 33 -10.65 2.82 -8.51
C CYS A 33 -10.17 4.27 -8.70
N ASN A 34 -9.18 4.69 -7.91
CA ASN A 34 -8.58 6.02 -8.03
C ASN A 34 -7.61 6.08 -9.22
N SER A 35 -7.49 7.25 -9.85
CA SER A 35 -6.50 7.48 -10.91
C SER A 35 -5.07 7.28 -10.39
N TYR A 36 -4.22 6.66 -11.21
CA TYR A 36 -2.80 6.50 -10.88
C TYR A 36 -2.10 7.85 -10.70
N MET A 37 -1.28 7.94 -9.66
CA MET A 37 -0.40 9.07 -9.39
C MET A 37 0.95 8.55 -8.91
N GLU A 38 2.05 9.06 -9.47
CA GLU A 38 3.40 8.56 -9.17
C GLU A 38 3.81 8.77 -7.70
N GLU A 39 3.36 9.87 -7.09
CA GLU A 39 3.64 10.18 -5.67
C GLU A 39 3.11 9.12 -4.70
N TRP A 40 2.06 8.38 -5.10
CA TRP A 40 1.36 7.38 -4.28
C TRP A 40 1.72 5.94 -4.64
N ASN A 41 2.70 5.74 -5.53
CA ASN A 41 3.19 4.41 -5.86
C ASN A 41 3.91 3.77 -4.65
N PHE A 42 4.31 2.51 -4.83
CA PHE A 42 4.97 1.76 -3.76
C PHE A 42 6.30 2.42 -3.36
N GLU A 43 7.12 2.83 -4.32
CA GLU A 43 8.47 3.35 -4.07
C GLU A 43 8.47 4.71 -3.35
N ASN A 44 7.52 5.60 -3.67
CA ASN A 44 7.44 6.95 -3.13
C ASN A 44 6.62 7.03 -1.83
N TRP A 45 5.61 6.16 -1.68
CA TRP A 45 4.69 6.20 -0.55
C TRP A 45 4.58 4.88 0.20
N GLY A 46 4.25 3.79 -0.50
CA GLY A 46 3.97 2.50 0.14
C GLY A 46 5.10 2.00 1.05
N ILE A 47 6.34 2.05 0.57
CA ILE A 47 7.54 1.54 1.28
C ILE A 47 7.69 2.10 2.70
N LYS A 48 7.17 3.30 2.95
CA LYS A 48 7.20 3.95 4.27
C LYS A 48 6.47 3.13 5.32
N TYR A 49 5.45 2.35 4.95
CA TYR A 49 4.65 1.57 5.90
C TYR A 49 4.92 0.06 5.83
N TRP A 50 5.74 -0.38 4.87
CA TRP A 50 6.12 -1.80 4.70
C TRP A 50 7.50 -2.13 5.26
N SER A 51 8.20 -1.14 5.78
CA SER A 51 9.47 -1.30 6.50
C SER A 51 9.34 -0.64 7.88
N LYS A 52 10.18 -1.04 8.85
CA LYS A 52 10.27 -0.37 10.17
C LYS A 52 10.90 1.03 10.08
N THR A 53 10.40 1.85 9.16
CA THR A 53 10.77 3.25 8.99
C THR A 53 10.30 4.06 10.20
N LYS A 54 10.79 5.29 10.32
CA LYS A 54 10.32 6.19 11.37
C LYS A 54 8.83 6.48 11.22
N GLU A 55 8.36 6.69 10.00
CA GLU A 55 6.96 6.98 9.67
C GLU A 55 6.03 5.85 10.15
N PHE A 56 6.40 4.59 9.90
CA PHE A 56 5.61 3.45 10.36
C PHE A 56 5.59 3.34 11.89
N ILE A 57 6.74 3.52 12.54
CA ILE A 57 6.83 3.47 14.00
C ILE A 57 6.04 4.60 14.66
N ASP A 58 6.10 5.81 14.10
CA ASP A 58 5.33 6.96 14.56
C ASP A 58 3.82 6.71 14.38
N TYR A 59 3.40 6.16 13.24
CA TYR A 59 2.00 5.75 13.02
C TYR A 59 1.53 4.76 14.09
N LEU A 60 2.30 3.69 14.33
CA LEU A 60 1.97 2.69 15.35
C LEU A 60 1.91 3.28 16.75
N ASN A 61 2.80 4.22 17.10
CA ASN A 61 2.81 4.86 18.42
C ASN A 61 1.59 5.75 18.64
N ASN A 62 1.12 6.43 17.60
CA ASN A 62 -0.01 7.35 17.67
C ASN A 62 -1.39 6.65 17.56
N HIS A 63 -1.41 5.38 17.14
CA HIS A 63 -2.61 4.57 16.96
C HIS A 63 -2.57 3.29 17.82
N LYS A 64 -2.01 3.39 19.03
CA LYS A 64 -2.13 2.33 20.04
C LYS A 64 -3.54 2.37 20.64
N GLU A 65 -4.22 1.21 20.65
CA GLU A 65 -5.48 1.01 21.37
C GLU A 65 -5.34 1.28 22.88
#